data_AF-A0A1M7QXY2-F1
#
_entry.id   AF-A0A1M7QXY2-F1
#
_cell.length_a   1.000
_cell.length_b   1.000
_cell.length_c   1.000
_cell.angle_alpha   90.00
_cell.angle_beta   90.00
_cell.angle_gamma   90.00
#
_symmetry.space_group_name_H-M   'P 1'
#
loop_
_entity.id
_entity.type
_entity.pdbx_description
1 polymer ?
#
loop_
_entity_poly.entity_id
_entity_poly.type
_entity_poly.pdbx_seq_one_letter_code
_entity_poly.pdbx_strand_id
1 'polypeptide(L)'
;MNHTTKFQAVPSTSGLKKLAAAAIGAIALMGAAPAMADTINFESLAPNVFGGTEVFSEAGYNLTVIDTPVAGPGGTGFAGAIINGLDPNSCDIAACPVGNSSHFYVGVNDGSLNLARGDNKAFTLQSLDYGFVAPVGGLASYSYGQVTVVGQKAGGGTVSASFDFPALVGGNSPFATASLASKFGNTLFSNVTISSCMFSGNDCVNPAGNQAQFALDNVVLAAVPEPETYAMMGLGLAAIGLVARRRAQKQNNV
;
A
#
# COMPACT_ATOMS: atom_id res chain seq x y z
N MET A 1 53.85 -12.46 72.97
CA MET A 1 53.78 -11.29 72.07
C MET A 1 53.15 -11.75 70.77
N ASN A 2 52.03 -11.11 70.42
CA ASN A 2 51.11 -11.45 69.34
C ASN A 2 51.67 -11.16 67.95
N HIS A 3 51.27 -11.94 66.94
CA HIS A 3 50.45 -11.45 65.81
C HIS A 3 50.08 -12.61 64.86
N THR A 4 48.86 -13.13 64.92
CA THR A 4 47.66 -12.80 64.09
C THR A 4 47.79 -13.19 62.61
N THR A 5 47.15 -14.32 62.28
CA THR A 5 46.76 -14.81 60.96
C THR A 5 45.82 -13.82 60.26
N LYS A 6 46.10 -13.45 58.99
CA LYS A 6 45.16 -12.71 58.14
C LYS A 6 44.45 -13.66 57.18
N PHE A 7 43.12 -13.65 57.25
CA PHE A 7 42.19 -14.32 56.34
C PHE A 7 42.29 -13.75 54.91
N GLN A 8 42.18 -14.64 53.92
CA GLN A 8 42.01 -14.31 52.51
C GLN A 8 40.63 -13.70 52.26
N ALA A 9 40.57 -12.62 51.47
CA ALA A 9 39.32 -12.06 50.95
C ALA A 9 39.09 -12.58 49.53
N VAL A 10 37.98 -13.31 49.34
CA VAL A 10 37.46 -13.69 48.01
C VAL A 10 36.82 -12.46 47.35
N PRO A 11 37.13 -12.11 46.10
CA PRO A 11 36.50 -10.98 45.42
C PRO A 11 35.02 -11.26 45.12
N SER A 12 34.19 -10.29 45.50
CA SER A 12 32.75 -10.23 45.31
C SER A 12 32.34 -10.19 43.83
N THR A 13 31.53 -11.16 43.41
CA THR A 13 30.96 -11.33 42.04
C THR A 13 29.79 -10.36 41.72
N SER A 14 29.82 -9.16 42.31
CA SER A 14 28.71 -8.18 42.27
C SER A 14 28.59 -7.41 40.94
N GLY A 15 29.68 -7.24 40.19
CA GLY A 15 29.72 -6.40 38.98
C GLY A 15 29.04 -6.99 37.74
N LEU A 16 29.07 -8.32 37.56
CA LEU A 16 28.55 -8.98 36.35
C LEU A 16 27.02 -8.93 36.22
N LYS A 17 26.29 -8.72 37.32
CA LYS A 17 24.82 -8.75 37.33
C LYS A 17 24.16 -7.46 36.84
N LYS A 18 24.91 -6.35 36.76
CA LYS A 18 24.37 -5.04 36.32
C LYS A 18 24.46 -4.84 34.80
N LEU A 19 25.39 -5.51 34.11
CA LEU A 19 25.56 -5.39 32.66
C LEU A 19 24.52 -6.18 31.85
N ALA A 20 23.99 -7.29 32.38
CA ALA A 20 23.02 -8.14 31.67
C ALA A 20 21.61 -7.52 31.54
N ALA A 21 21.26 -6.54 32.38
CA ALA A 21 19.92 -5.94 32.37
C ALA A 21 19.75 -4.84 31.31
N ALA A 22 20.84 -4.20 30.85
CA ALA A 22 20.79 -3.13 29.86
C ALA A 22 20.72 -3.67 28.42
N ALA A 23 21.30 -4.84 28.15
CA ALA A 23 21.36 -5.41 26.79
C ALA A 23 20.01 -5.97 26.29
N ILE A 24 19.13 -6.43 27.20
CA ILE A 24 17.83 -7.03 26.81
C ILE A 24 16.81 -5.94 26.42
N GLY A 25 16.89 -4.75 27.01
CA GLY A 25 16.01 -3.62 26.68
C GLY A 25 16.27 -3.01 25.30
N ALA A 26 17.53 -3.05 24.82
CA ALA A 26 17.91 -2.48 23.53
C ALA A 26 17.47 -3.33 22.34
N ILE A 27 17.36 -4.66 22.49
CA ILE A 27 16.95 -5.57 21.40
C ILE A 27 15.44 -5.48 21.14
N ALA A 28 14.63 -5.20 22.17
CA ALA A 28 13.16 -5.10 22.03
C ALA A 28 12.69 -3.87 21.23
N LEU A 29 13.53 -2.84 21.08
CA LEU A 29 13.20 -1.61 20.34
C LEU A 29 13.51 -1.71 18.84
N MET A 30 14.20 -2.74 18.37
CA MET A 30 14.59 -2.88 16.94
C MET A 30 13.64 -3.76 16.12
N GLY A 31 12.61 -4.38 16.72
CA GLY A 31 11.75 -5.38 16.06
C GLY A 31 10.34 -4.92 15.68
N ALA A 32 9.90 -3.75 16.15
CA ALA A 32 8.59 -3.20 15.77
C ALA A 32 8.79 -2.20 14.64
N ALA A 33 8.91 -2.69 13.40
CA ALA A 33 8.68 -1.80 12.27
C ALA A 33 7.25 -1.26 12.41
N PRO A 34 7.05 0.06 12.51
CA PRO A 34 5.70 0.61 12.48
C PRO A 34 5.03 0.12 11.20
N ALA A 35 3.73 -0.17 11.27
CA ALA A 35 2.88 -0.24 10.09
C ALA A 35 2.81 1.16 9.48
N MET A 36 3.87 1.56 8.79
CA MET A 36 3.92 2.80 8.05
C MET A 36 2.94 2.64 6.90
N ALA A 37 2.13 3.67 6.66
CA ALA A 37 1.33 3.71 5.45
C ALA A 37 2.28 3.82 4.25
N ASP A 38 2.25 2.83 3.36
CA ASP A 38 3.00 2.86 2.11
C ASP A 38 2.15 3.60 1.09
N THR A 39 2.77 4.49 0.30
CA THR A 39 2.08 5.20 -0.79
C THR A 39 2.74 4.82 -2.11
N ILE A 40 1.94 4.31 -3.04
CA ILE A 40 2.36 4.16 -4.43
C ILE A 40 1.99 5.45 -5.15
N ASN A 41 3.02 6.23 -5.50
CA ASN A 41 2.88 7.55 -6.14
C ASN A 41 3.66 7.66 -7.47
N PHE A 42 4.21 6.56 -8.00
CA PHE A 42 4.83 6.49 -9.33
C PHE A 42 6.08 7.35 -9.55
N GLU A 43 6.52 8.11 -8.56
CA GLU A 43 7.69 8.99 -8.63
C GLU A 43 9.01 8.26 -8.83
N SER A 44 9.08 6.98 -8.44
CA SER A 44 10.30 6.18 -8.62
C SER A 44 10.44 5.59 -10.02
N LEU A 45 9.40 5.69 -10.84
CA LEU A 45 9.32 5.10 -12.17
C LEU A 45 9.56 6.15 -13.25
N ALA A 46 10.27 5.76 -14.31
CA ALA A 46 10.34 6.59 -15.51
C ALA A 46 9.07 6.42 -16.37
N PRO A 47 8.70 7.43 -17.18
CA PRO A 47 7.62 7.27 -18.15
C PRO A 47 7.84 6.06 -19.04
N ASN A 48 6.83 5.20 -19.13
CA ASN A 48 6.89 3.95 -19.90
C ASN A 48 5.48 3.50 -20.28
N VAL A 49 5.37 2.67 -21.32
CA VAL A 49 4.13 2.02 -21.75
C VAL A 49 4.19 0.54 -21.40
N PHE A 50 3.04 -0.05 -21.09
CA PHE A 50 2.94 -1.45 -20.66
C PHE A 50 1.87 -2.19 -21.47
N GLY A 51 2.20 -3.43 -21.84
CA GLY A 51 1.23 -4.41 -22.30
C GLY A 51 0.40 -5.01 -21.16
N GLY A 52 -0.78 -5.57 -21.48
CA GLY A 52 -1.74 -6.12 -20.53
C GLY A 52 -1.36 -7.38 -19.73
N THR A 53 -0.06 -7.72 -19.67
CA THR A 53 0.48 -8.79 -18.80
C THR A 53 1.77 -8.38 -18.10
N GLU A 54 2.24 -7.15 -18.32
CA GLU A 54 3.51 -6.67 -17.77
C GLU A 54 3.37 -6.37 -16.28
N VAL A 55 4.48 -6.57 -15.57
CA VAL A 55 4.57 -6.34 -14.13
C VAL A 55 5.70 -5.37 -13.85
N PHE A 56 5.44 -4.37 -13.03
CA PHE A 56 6.44 -3.48 -12.45
C PHE A 56 6.27 -3.43 -10.93
N SER A 57 7.26 -2.88 -10.23
CA SER A 57 7.25 -2.84 -8.77
C SER A 57 7.50 -1.44 -8.25
N GLU A 58 6.78 -1.06 -7.20
CA GLU A 58 6.95 0.22 -6.52
C GLU A 58 6.50 0.11 -5.07
N ALA A 59 7.19 0.81 -4.16
CA ALA A 59 6.88 0.84 -2.73
C ALA A 59 6.70 -0.55 -2.08
N GLY A 60 7.36 -1.59 -2.61
CA GLY A 60 7.22 -2.98 -2.12
C GLY A 60 5.99 -3.74 -2.62
N TYR A 61 5.27 -3.18 -3.59
CA TYR A 61 4.13 -3.80 -4.27
C TYR A 61 4.52 -4.21 -5.70
N ASN A 62 3.93 -5.31 -6.17
CA ASN A 62 3.93 -5.72 -7.56
C ASN A 62 2.63 -5.22 -8.19
N LEU A 63 2.78 -4.49 -9.29
CA LEU A 63 1.69 -3.91 -10.06
C LEU A 63 1.64 -4.63 -11.40
N THR A 64 0.56 -5.37 -11.63
CA THR A 64 0.32 -6.12 -12.87
C THR A 64 -0.66 -5.33 -13.73
N VAL A 65 -0.21 -4.90 -14.90
CA VAL A 65 -1.07 -4.32 -15.93
C VAL A 65 -1.91 -5.44 -16.52
N ILE A 66 -3.22 -5.23 -16.60
CA ILE A 66 -4.19 -6.20 -17.10
C ILE A 66 -4.88 -5.58 -18.30
N ASP A 67 -4.93 -6.32 -19.39
CA ASP A 67 -5.61 -5.93 -20.63
C ASP A 67 -7.14 -5.80 -20.47
N THR A 68 -7.81 -5.33 -21.52
CA THR A 68 -9.28 -5.34 -21.57
C THR A 68 -9.82 -6.76 -21.29
N PRO A 69 -10.96 -6.91 -20.57
CA PRO A 69 -11.53 -8.23 -20.28
C PRO A 69 -11.86 -9.09 -21.50
N VAL A 70 -11.95 -8.49 -22.69
CA VAL A 70 -12.20 -9.19 -23.97
C VAL A 70 -10.92 -9.53 -24.74
N ALA A 71 -9.75 -9.20 -24.20
CA ALA A 71 -8.48 -9.50 -24.83
C ALA A 71 -8.29 -11.02 -24.94
N GLY A 72 -7.83 -11.48 -26.10
CA GLY A 72 -7.40 -12.86 -26.29
C GLY A 72 -6.12 -13.17 -25.49
N PRO A 73 -5.64 -14.42 -25.50
CA PRO A 73 -4.47 -14.84 -24.72
C PRO A 73 -3.15 -14.13 -25.07
N GLY A 74 -3.11 -13.36 -26.18
CA GLY A 74 -1.96 -12.53 -26.57
C GLY A 74 -2.05 -11.06 -26.14
N GLY A 75 -3.12 -10.64 -25.46
CA GLY A 75 -3.42 -9.24 -25.19
C GLY A 75 -3.90 -8.47 -26.43
N THR A 76 -4.44 -7.26 -26.23
CA THR A 76 -4.62 -6.25 -27.27
C THR A 76 -3.41 -5.32 -27.39
N GLY A 77 -2.51 -5.35 -26.40
CA GLY A 77 -1.28 -4.57 -26.38
C GLY A 77 -1.31 -3.50 -25.29
N PHE A 78 -1.07 -2.25 -25.67
CA PHE A 78 -0.98 -1.08 -24.79
C PHE A 78 -2.20 -0.99 -23.83
N ALA A 79 -1.99 -1.28 -22.54
CA ALA A 79 -3.05 -1.34 -21.53
C ALA A 79 -2.79 -0.41 -20.34
N GLY A 80 -1.57 0.11 -20.22
CA GLY A 80 -1.26 1.15 -19.25
C GLY A 80 0.01 1.92 -19.57
N ALA A 81 0.23 3.02 -18.85
CA ALA A 81 1.46 3.80 -18.92
C ALA A 81 1.79 4.47 -17.58
N ILE A 82 3.06 4.77 -17.34
CA ILE A 82 3.47 5.85 -16.42
C ILE A 82 3.58 7.14 -17.23
N ILE A 83 2.87 8.16 -16.79
CA ILE A 83 2.80 9.49 -17.40
C ILE A 83 3.55 10.49 -16.52
N ASN A 84 4.26 11.43 -17.13
CA ASN A 84 4.80 12.59 -16.43
C ASN A 84 3.86 13.79 -16.61
N GLY A 85 3.21 14.24 -15.54
CA GLY A 85 2.27 15.37 -15.57
C GLY A 85 2.90 16.73 -15.92
N LEU A 86 4.23 16.85 -15.88
CA LEU A 86 4.95 18.05 -16.34
C LEU A 86 5.26 18.04 -17.84
N ASP A 87 5.22 16.87 -18.49
CA ASP A 87 5.53 16.77 -19.91
C ASP A 87 4.25 16.98 -20.75
N PRO A 88 4.15 18.07 -21.51
CA PRO A 88 2.96 18.35 -22.31
C PRO A 88 2.69 17.31 -23.41
N ASN A 89 3.69 16.49 -23.78
CA ASN A 89 3.57 15.50 -24.85
C ASN A 89 3.20 14.10 -24.34
N SER A 90 3.24 13.87 -23.03
CA SER A 90 2.92 12.55 -22.46
C SER A 90 1.45 12.15 -22.69
N CYS A 91 0.62 13.08 -23.14
CA CYS A 91 -0.81 12.94 -23.36
C CYS A 91 -1.23 13.33 -24.79
N ASP A 92 -0.36 13.10 -25.78
CA ASP A 92 -0.66 13.46 -27.18
C ASP A 92 -1.79 12.63 -27.81
N ILE A 93 -2.05 11.42 -27.28
CA ILE A 93 -3.04 10.48 -27.81
C ILE A 93 -4.37 10.47 -27.03
N ALA A 94 -4.43 11.12 -25.87
CA ALA A 94 -5.59 11.19 -25.00
C ALA A 94 -5.49 12.41 -24.08
N ALA A 95 -6.62 12.99 -23.66
CA ALA A 95 -6.59 14.10 -22.71
C ALA A 95 -6.43 13.59 -21.27
N CYS A 96 -5.20 13.63 -20.77
CA CYS A 96 -4.90 13.32 -19.38
C CYS A 96 -5.59 14.27 -18.40
N PRO A 97 -5.78 13.84 -17.14
CA PRO A 97 -6.22 14.73 -16.10
C PRO A 97 -5.22 15.87 -15.86
N VAL A 98 -5.75 17.02 -15.47
CA VAL A 98 -5.01 18.24 -15.16
C VAL A 98 -4.88 18.44 -13.65
N GLY A 99 -3.94 19.31 -13.27
CA GLY A 99 -3.71 19.67 -11.87
C GLY A 99 -2.78 18.72 -11.11
N ASN A 100 -2.16 17.77 -11.80
CA ASN A 100 -1.10 16.94 -11.26
C ASN A 100 0.19 17.10 -12.08
N SER A 101 1.28 17.48 -11.42
CA SER A 101 2.61 17.64 -12.01
C SER A 101 3.56 16.50 -11.63
N SER A 102 3.06 15.45 -10.98
CA SER A 102 3.80 14.27 -10.58
C SER A 102 3.82 13.23 -11.70
N HIS A 103 4.49 12.11 -11.46
CA HIS A 103 4.24 10.90 -12.23
C HIS A 103 2.95 10.23 -11.75
N PHE A 104 2.22 9.61 -12.66
CA PHE A 104 1.02 8.84 -12.33
C PHE A 104 0.80 7.71 -13.32
N TYR A 105 0.07 6.68 -12.89
CA TYR A 105 -0.34 5.59 -13.76
C TYR A 105 -1.60 5.95 -14.55
N VAL A 106 -1.68 5.53 -15.80
CA VAL A 106 -2.94 5.50 -16.55
C VAL A 106 -3.25 4.08 -17.00
N GLY A 107 -4.49 3.66 -16.81
CA GLY A 107 -5.06 2.48 -17.46
C GLY A 107 -5.81 2.91 -18.71
N VAL A 108 -5.49 2.29 -19.84
CA VAL A 108 -6.02 2.64 -21.16
C VAL A 108 -6.60 1.42 -21.85
N ASN A 109 -7.36 1.61 -22.93
CA ASN A 109 -7.97 0.53 -23.69
C ASN A 109 -8.80 -0.44 -22.80
N ASP A 110 -9.63 0.11 -21.91
CA ASP A 110 -10.41 -0.64 -20.91
C ASP A 110 -9.58 -1.48 -19.93
N GLY A 111 -8.26 -1.28 -19.89
CA GLY A 111 -7.33 -1.99 -19.05
C GLY A 111 -7.52 -1.73 -17.55
N SER A 112 -6.81 -2.50 -16.74
CA SER A 112 -6.84 -2.41 -15.28
C SER A 112 -5.46 -2.63 -14.68
N LEU A 113 -5.32 -2.32 -13.39
CA LEU A 113 -4.10 -2.49 -12.64
C LEU A 113 -4.38 -3.36 -11.41
N ASN A 114 -3.71 -4.50 -11.29
CA ASN A 114 -3.76 -5.30 -10.07
C ASN A 114 -2.55 -5.00 -9.18
N LEU A 115 -2.81 -4.77 -7.91
CA LEU A 115 -1.84 -4.45 -6.89
C LEU A 115 -1.79 -5.61 -5.89
N ALA A 116 -0.60 -6.16 -5.67
CA ALA A 116 -0.33 -7.15 -4.64
C ALA A 116 0.98 -6.81 -3.92
N ARG A 117 1.11 -7.14 -2.64
CA ARG A 117 2.39 -6.96 -1.96
C ARG A 117 3.44 -7.90 -2.52
N GLY A 118 4.66 -7.42 -2.72
CA GLY A 118 5.78 -8.24 -3.19
C GLY A 118 6.19 -9.36 -2.22
N ASP A 119 5.87 -9.21 -0.93
CA ASP A 119 6.07 -10.24 0.10
C ASP A 119 4.86 -11.19 0.27
N ASN A 120 3.82 -11.05 -0.56
CA ASN A 120 2.57 -11.83 -0.52
C ASN A 120 1.77 -11.72 0.78
N LYS A 121 2.04 -10.72 1.62
CA LYS A 121 1.26 -10.47 2.83
C LYS A 121 -0.01 -9.69 2.52
N ALA A 122 -0.93 -9.67 3.49
CA ALA A 122 -2.13 -8.87 3.39
C ALA A 122 -1.87 -7.37 3.68
N PHE A 123 -2.71 -6.51 3.13
CA PHE A 123 -2.68 -5.06 3.35
C PHE A 123 -4.08 -4.47 3.45
N THR A 124 -4.18 -3.24 3.95
CA THR A 124 -5.39 -2.43 3.83
C THR A 124 -5.19 -1.33 2.80
N LEU A 125 -6.29 -0.84 2.24
CA LEU A 125 -6.32 0.24 1.26
C LEU A 125 -7.17 1.39 1.80
N GLN A 126 -6.57 2.57 1.95
CA GLN A 126 -7.18 3.71 2.65
C GLN A 126 -7.75 4.75 1.71
N SER A 127 -6.99 5.10 0.67
CA SER A 127 -7.38 6.07 -0.35
C SER A 127 -6.58 5.91 -1.61
N LEU A 128 -7.03 6.57 -2.67
CA LEU A 128 -6.30 6.77 -3.92
C LEU A 128 -6.73 8.09 -4.54
N ASP A 129 -5.86 8.68 -5.35
CA ASP A 129 -6.20 9.77 -6.24
C ASP A 129 -6.50 9.20 -7.62
N TYR A 130 -7.54 9.70 -8.26
CA TYR A 130 -7.99 9.20 -9.56
C TYR A 130 -8.51 10.32 -10.45
N GLY A 131 -8.46 10.09 -11.75
CA GLY A 131 -9.00 11.00 -12.76
C GLY A 131 -9.48 10.23 -13.98
N PHE A 132 -10.31 10.88 -14.80
CA PHE A 132 -10.73 10.32 -16.08
C PHE A 132 -9.70 10.67 -17.15
N VAL A 133 -9.23 9.67 -17.90
CA VAL A 133 -8.41 9.91 -19.09
C VAL A 133 -9.36 10.02 -20.28
N ALA A 134 -9.68 11.24 -20.67
CA ALA A 134 -10.63 11.48 -21.73
C ALA A 134 -10.02 11.08 -23.09
N PRO A 135 -10.79 10.49 -24.02
CA PRO A 135 -10.27 10.15 -25.34
C PRO A 135 -9.85 11.39 -26.15
N VAL A 136 -10.48 12.54 -25.86
CA VAL A 136 -10.16 13.84 -26.46
C VAL A 136 -10.39 14.95 -25.43
N GLY A 137 -9.68 16.07 -25.59
CA GLY A 137 -9.89 17.26 -24.76
C GLY A 137 -11.12 18.07 -25.18
N GLY A 138 -11.56 19.00 -24.33
CA GLY A 138 -12.63 19.94 -24.67
C GLY A 138 -14.05 19.34 -24.58
N LEU A 139 -14.20 18.17 -23.97
CA LEU A 139 -15.48 17.53 -23.75
C LEU A 139 -16.38 18.34 -22.80
N ALA A 140 -17.68 18.13 -22.89
CA ALA A 140 -18.68 18.82 -22.07
C ALA A 140 -18.56 18.43 -20.59
N SER A 141 -18.95 19.34 -19.68
CA SER A 141 -18.79 19.12 -18.24
C SER A 141 -19.83 18.12 -17.69
N TYR A 142 -19.47 16.84 -17.68
CA TYR A 142 -20.24 15.74 -17.08
C TYR A 142 -19.31 14.74 -16.39
N SER A 143 -19.88 13.87 -15.54
CA SER A 143 -19.21 12.64 -15.12
C SER A 143 -19.41 11.58 -16.21
N TYR A 144 -18.32 11.00 -16.69
CA TYR A 144 -18.34 10.08 -17.84
C TYR A 144 -18.39 8.61 -17.43
N GLY A 145 -18.12 8.30 -16.16
CA GLY A 145 -18.00 6.93 -15.69
C GLY A 145 -17.51 6.87 -14.26
N GLN A 146 -16.97 5.73 -13.87
CA GLN A 146 -16.49 5.48 -12.52
C GLN A 146 -15.12 4.82 -12.53
N VAL A 147 -14.28 5.17 -11.56
CA VAL A 147 -13.20 4.25 -11.14
C VAL A 147 -13.83 3.17 -10.28
N THR A 148 -13.39 1.93 -10.48
CA THR A 148 -13.88 0.75 -9.77
C THR A 148 -12.72 0.03 -9.10
N VAL A 149 -12.87 -0.28 -7.82
CA VAL A 149 -11.86 -0.95 -7.01
C VAL A 149 -12.46 -2.26 -6.54
N VAL A 150 -11.84 -3.38 -6.91
CA VAL A 150 -12.25 -4.73 -6.51
C VAL A 150 -11.13 -5.35 -5.70
N GLY A 151 -11.37 -5.55 -4.41
CA GLY A 151 -10.42 -6.16 -3.49
C GLY A 151 -10.71 -7.63 -3.26
N GLN A 152 -9.69 -8.48 -3.39
CA GLN A 152 -9.73 -9.87 -2.94
C GLN A 152 -9.34 -9.93 -1.47
N LYS A 153 -10.25 -10.39 -0.61
CA LYS A 153 -9.98 -10.47 0.82
C LYS A 153 -8.98 -11.58 1.12
N ALA A 154 -8.09 -11.35 2.09
CA ALA A 154 -7.12 -12.35 2.54
C ALA A 154 -7.79 -13.64 3.06
N GLY A 155 -9.00 -13.52 3.63
CA GLY A 155 -9.83 -14.67 4.07
C GLY A 155 -10.73 -15.26 2.98
N GLY A 156 -10.60 -14.83 1.73
CA GLY A 156 -11.42 -15.26 0.60
C GLY A 156 -12.65 -14.38 0.34
N GLY A 157 -13.10 -14.39 -0.92
CA GLY A 157 -14.20 -13.57 -1.44
C GLY A 157 -13.78 -12.14 -1.80
N THR A 158 -14.66 -11.43 -2.52
CA THR A 158 -14.43 -10.08 -3.02
C THR A 158 -15.24 -9.03 -2.25
N VAL A 159 -14.77 -7.79 -2.27
CA VAL A 159 -15.56 -6.58 -2.01
C VAL A 159 -15.22 -5.53 -3.05
N SER A 160 -16.17 -4.66 -3.37
CA SER A 160 -15.98 -3.62 -4.38
C SER A 160 -16.45 -2.25 -3.90
N ALA A 161 -15.84 -1.21 -4.47
CA ALA A 161 -16.24 0.18 -4.34
C ALA A 161 -16.08 0.87 -5.70
N SER A 162 -17.00 1.79 -6.00
CA SER A 162 -16.93 2.62 -7.20
C SER A 162 -17.10 4.09 -6.85
N PHE A 163 -16.42 4.95 -7.60
CA PHE A 163 -16.48 6.39 -7.43
C PHE A 163 -16.61 7.06 -8.79
N ASP A 164 -17.61 7.91 -8.93
CA ASP A 164 -17.81 8.70 -10.15
C ASP A 164 -16.58 9.54 -10.43
N PHE A 165 -16.19 9.61 -11.70
CA PHE A 165 -15.21 10.60 -12.13
C PHE A 165 -15.76 12.00 -11.89
N PRO A 166 -14.93 12.94 -11.42
CA PRO A 166 -15.38 14.33 -11.27
C PRO A 166 -15.76 14.91 -12.64
N ALA A 167 -16.72 15.83 -12.64
CA ALA A 167 -17.09 16.53 -13.86
C ALA A 167 -15.89 17.31 -14.43
N LEU A 168 -15.75 17.33 -15.75
CA LEU A 168 -14.67 18.04 -16.43
C LEU A 168 -14.72 19.54 -16.13
N VAL A 169 -13.56 20.16 -15.90
CA VAL A 169 -13.40 21.60 -15.68
C VAL A 169 -12.66 22.19 -16.88
N GLY A 170 -13.32 23.08 -17.62
CA GLY A 170 -12.75 23.63 -18.87
C GLY A 170 -12.45 22.56 -19.93
N GLY A 171 -13.18 21.44 -19.90
CA GLY A 171 -13.00 20.30 -20.81
C GLY A 171 -11.87 19.34 -20.44
N ASN A 172 -11.28 19.48 -19.25
CA ASN A 172 -10.22 18.62 -18.74
C ASN A 172 -10.65 17.92 -17.44
N SER A 173 -10.17 16.70 -17.20
CA SER A 173 -10.49 15.96 -15.99
C SER A 173 -9.64 16.45 -14.83
N PRO A 174 -10.20 16.85 -13.69
CA PRO A 174 -9.39 17.05 -12.48
C PRO A 174 -9.11 15.70 -11.81
N PHE A 175 -8.02 15.63 -11.04
CA PHE A 175 -7.86 14.57 -10.05
C PHE A 175 -8.82 14.76 -8.87
N ALA A 176 -9.34 13.67 -8.34
CA ALA A 176 -10.13 13.59 -7.13
C ALA A 176 -9.56 12.51 -6.21
N THR A 177 -9.82 12.63 -4.90
CA THR A 177 -9.40 11.63 -3.91
C THR A 177 -10.58 10.76 -3.50
N ALA A 178 -10.45 9.44 -3.64
CA ALA A 178 -11.40 8.47 -3.14
C ALA A 178 -11.03 8.00 -1.72
N SER A 179 -11.91 8.22 -0.74
CA SER A 179 -11.75 7.65 0.61
C SER A 179 -12.29 6.22 0.66
N LEU A 180 -11.40 5.25 0.59
CA LEU A 180 -11.72 3.82 0.60
C LEU A 180 -11.92 3.27 2.01
N ALA A 181 -11.36 3.92 3.03
CA ALA A 181 -11.62 3.60 4.44
C ALA A 181 -13.12 3.58 4.76
N SER A 182 -13.93 4.45 4.13
CA SER A 182 -15.38 4.50 4.32
C SER A 182 -16.13 3.31 3.70
N LYS A 183 -15.54 2.64 2.71
CA LYS A 183 -16.14 1.51 1.97
C LYS A 183 -15.61 0.16 2.45
N PHE A 184 -14.32 0.09 2.73
CA PHE A 184 -13.62 -1.15 3.06
C PHE A 184 -13.25 -1.27 4.54
N GLY A 185 -13.25 -0.17 5.30
CA GLY A 185 -12.83 -0.17 6.70
C GLY A 185 -11.42 -0.77 6.87
N ASN A 186 -11.29 -1.74 7.77
CA ASN A 186 -10.03 -2.46 8.01
C ASN A 186 -9.93 -3.79 7.25
N THR A 187 -10.59 -3.91 6.10
CA THR A 187 -10.55 -5.14 5.30
C THR A 187 -9.12 -5.43 4.86
N LEU A 188 -8.69 -6.67 5.11
CA LEU A 188 -7.39 -7.19 4.68
C LEU A 188 -7.51 -7.75 3.27
N PHE A 189 -6.71 -7.23 2.36
CA PHE A 189 -6.65 -7.65 0.96
C PHE A 189 -5.41 -8.48 0.69
N SER A 190 -5.55 -9.55 -0.10
CA SER A 190 -4.42 -10.24 -0.72
C SER A 190 -3.97 -9.53 -2.00
N ASN A 191 -4.93 -9.00 -2.77
CA ASN A 191 -4.69 -8.10 -3.89
C ASN A 191 -5.90 -7.19 -4.13
N VAL A 192 -5.68 -6.11 -4.88
CA VAL A 192 -6.73 -5.17 -5.31
C VAL A 192 -6.57 -4.90 -6.79
N THR A 193 -7.65 -5.04 -7.57
CA THR A 193 -7.70 -4.60 -8.96
C THR A 193 -8.43 -3.27 -9.06
N ILE A 194 -7.79 -2.30 -9.71
CA ILE A 194 -8.34 -0.99 -10.02
C ILE A 194 -8.59 -0.94 -11.53
N SER A 195 -9.81 -0.62 -11.91
CA SER A 195 -10.25 -0.45 -13.29
C SER A 195 -11.18 0.75 -13.38
N SER A 196 -11.78 0.97 -14.55
CA SER A 196 -12.86 1.94 -14.68
C SER A 196 -13.98 1.41 -15.56
N CYS A 197 -15.10 2.10 -15.59
CA CYS A 197 -16.22 1.83 -16.49
C CYS A 197 -16.80 3.15 -16.99
N MET A 198 -17.52 3.08 -18.11
CA MET A 198 -18.18 4.24 -18.73
C MET A 198 -19.68 4.18 -18.48
N PHE A 199 -20.32 5.33 -18.26
CA PHE A 199 -21.77 5.37 -18.16
C PHE A 199 -22.42 5.13 -19.53
N SER A 200 -23.36 4.20 -19.55
CA SER A 200 -24.20 3.88 -20.70
C SER A 200 -25.64 3.71 -20.23
N GLY A 201 -26.44 4.77 -20.36
CA GLY A 201 -27.77 4.82 -19.75
C GLY A 201 -27.65 4.88 -18.22
N ASN A 202 -28.26 3.91 -17.53
CA ASN A 202 -28.19 3.81 -16.07
C ASN A 202 -27.09 2.86 -15.58
N ASP A 203 -26.37 2.22 -16.49
CA ASP A 203 -25.33 1.24 -16.19
C ASP A 203 -23.94 1.85 -16.33
N CYS A 204 -22.97 1.27 -15.63
CA CYS A 204 -21.55 1.53 -15.84
C CYS A 204 -20.91 0.28 -16.46
N VAL A 205 -20.38 0.41 -17.68
CA VAL A 205 -19.95 -0.72 -18.50
C VAL A 205 -18.43 -0.74 -18.69
N ASN A 206 -17.84 -1.92 -18.53
CA ASN A 206 -16.49 -2.26 -18.97
C ASN A 206 -16.54 -3.70 -19.53
N PRO A 207 -16.04 -3.97 -20.74
CA PRO A 207 -15.34 -3.04 -21.64
C PRO A 207 -16.26 -1.98 -22.25
N ALA A 208 -15.70 -0.82 -22.60
CA ALA A 208 -16.41 0.32 -23.18
C ALA A 208 -15.88 0.70 -24.57
N GLY A 209 -15.23 -0.25 -25.26
CA GLY A 209 -14.66 -0.01 -26.58
C GLY A 209 -13.44 0.88 -26.52
N ASN A 210 -12.52 0.57 -25.60
CA ASN A 210 -11.29 1.30 -25.30
C ASN A 210 -11.48 2.70 -24.70
N GLN A 211 -12.64 2.95 -24.09
CA GLN A 211 -12.98 4.27 -23.53
C GLN A 211 -13.00 4.29 -22.00
N ALA A 212 -13.01 3.14 -21.33
CA ALA A 212 -12.92 3.05 -19.87
C ALA A 212 -11.47 3.25 -19.43
N GLN A 213 -10.99 4.48 -19.57
CA GLN A 213 -9.63 4.88 -19.25
C GLN A 213 -9.60 5.71 -17.95
N PHE A 214 -8.57 5.51 -17.15
CA PHE A 214 -8.43 6.18 -15.86
C PHE A 214 -6.98 6.55 -15.59
N ALA A 215 -6.80 7.56 -14.75
CA ALA A 215 -5.53 7.86 -14.11
C ALA A 215 -5.60 7.49 -12.64
N LEU A 216 -4.46 7.13 -12.08
CA LEU A 216 -4.28 6.69 -10.71
C LEU A 216 -2.99 7.28 -10.15
N ASP A 217 -3.09 7.86 -8.96
CA ASP A 217 -1.95 8.37 -8.20
C ASP A 217 -2.19 8.18 -6.68
N ASN A 218 -1.15 8.35 -5.88
CA ASN A 218 -1.17 8.37 -4.41
C ASN A 218 -2.05 7.26 -3.79
N VAL A 219 -1.79 6.01 -4.16
CA VAL A 219 -2.50 4.86 -3.59
C VAL A 219 -1.98 4.62 -2.17
N VAL A 220 -2.75 5.02 -1.17
CA VAL A 220 -2.37 4.94 0.24
C VAL A 220 -2.80 3.59 0.82
N LEU A 221 -1.79 2.82 1.18
CA LEU A 221 -1.89 1.45 1.67
C LEU A 221 -1.34 1.37 3.09
N ALA A 222 -1.71 0.35 3.85
CA ALA A 222 -1.00 0.06 5.09
C ALA A 222 -0.69 -1.43 5.22
N ALA A 223 0.58 -1.71 5.53
CA ALA A 223 1.03 -3.03 5.92
C ALA A 223 0.36 -3.43 7.24
N VAL A 224 -0.15 -4.66 7.32
CA VAL A 224 -0.69 -5.17 8.58
C VAL A 224 0.41 -5.91 9.32
N PRO A 225 0.77 -5.50 10.56
CA PRO A 225 1.79 -6.20 11.33
C PRO A 225 1.44 -7.67 11.47
N GLU A 226 2.42 -8.53 11.20
CA GLU A 226 2.16 -9.96 11.24
C GLU A 226 1.75 -10.42 12.64
N PRO A 227 0.92 -11.48 12.75
CA PRO A 227 0.57 -12.09 14.03
C PRO A 227 1.80 -12.43 14.87
N GLU A 228 2.90 -12.79 14.23
CA GLU A 228 4.18 -13.09 14.88
C GLU A 228 4.78 -11.88 15.59
N THR A 229 4.57 -10.67 15.09
CA THR A 229 4.98 -9.42 15.75
C THR A 229 4.26 -9.28 17.09
N TYR A 230 2.95 -9.56 17.11
CA TYR A 230 2.16 -9.56 18.34
C TYR A 230 2.53 -10.73 19.26
N ALA A 231 2.82 -11.91 18.71
CA ALA A 231 3.28 -13.06 19.48
C ALA A 231 4.64 -12.78 20.13
N MET A 232 5.60 -12.23 19.40
CA MET A 232 6.93 -11.87 19.90
C MET A 232 6.89 -10.70 20.88
N MET A 233 6.04 -9.71 20.64
CA MET A 233 5.75 -8.65 21.63
C MET A 233 5.15 -9.25 22.90
N GLY A 234 4.17 -10.14 22.77
CA GLY A 234 3.54 -10.85 23.89
C GLY A 234 4.54 -11.69 24.67
N LEU A 235 5.42 -12.43 23.98
CA LEU A 235 6.50 -13.21 24.58
C LEU A 235 7.53 -12.31 25.28
N GLY A 236 7.90 -11.19 24.67
CA GLY A 236 8.78 -10.19 25.27
C GLY A 236 8.20 -9.64 26.58
N LEU A 237 6.92 -9.27 26.58
CA LEU A 237 6.21 -8.80 27.76
C LEU A 237 6.09 -9.87 28.84
N ALA A 238 5.79 -11.12 28.46
CA ALA A 238 5.73 -12.25 29.39
C ALA A 238 7.09 -12.51 30.06
N ALA A 239 8.18 -12.46 29.30
CA ALA A 239 9.54 -12.60 29.82
C ALA A 239 9.88 -11.48 30.82
N ILE A 240 9.55 -10.23 30.51
CA ILE A 240 9.74 -9.09 31.41
C ILE A 240 8.94 -9.27 32.71
N GLY A 241 7.67 -9.69 32.62
CA GLY A 241 6.81 -9.97 33.78
C GLY A 241 7.38 -11.05 34.70
N LEU A 242 7.88 -12.15 34.14
CA LEU A 242 8.53 -13.24 34.89
C LEU A 242 9.80 -12.76 35.61
N VAL A 243 10.62 -11.94 34.96
CA VAL A 243 11.84 -11.36 35.56
C VAL A 243 11.48 -10.39 36.69
N ALA A 244 10.48 -9.54 36.50
CA ALA A 244 10.01 -8.60 37.52
C ALA A 244 9.51 -9.34 38.78
N ARG A 245 8.72 -10.40 38.62
CA ARG A 245 8.23 -11.24 39.73
C ARG A 245 9.39 -11.85 40.53
N ARG A 246 10.41 -12.38 39.86
CA ARG A 246 11.59 -12.97 40.52
C ARG A 246 12.41 -11.93 41.31
N ARG A 247 12.40 -10.66 40.88
CA ARG A 247 13.06 -9.58 41.61
C ARG A 247 12.29 -9.18 42.87
N ALA A 248 10.97 -9.06 42.77
CA ALA A 248 10.12 -8.74 43.92
C ALA A 248 10.21 -9.80 45.03
N GLN A 249 10.23 -11.09 44.68
CA GLN A 249 10.39 -12.17 45.66
C GLN A 249 11.75 -12.17 46.38
N LYS A 250 12.80 -11.61 45.77
CA LYS A 250 14.10 -11.46 46.43
C LYS A 250 14.16 -10.26 47.38
N GLN A 251 13.32 -9.24 47.19
CA GLN A 251 13.25 -8.08 48.10
C GLN A 251 12.39 -8.34 49.34
N ASN A 252 11.42 -9.25 49.28
CA ASN A 252 10.59 -9.64 50.44
C ASN A 252 11.24 -10.68 51.37
N ASN A 253 12.44 -11.18 51.04
CA ASN A 253 13.20 -12.15 51.85
C ASN A 253 14.40 -11.50 52.58
N VAL A 254 14.30 -10.21 52.89
CA VAL A 254 15.20 -9.44 53.77
C VAL A 254 14.35 -8.79 54.85
#